data_AF-A0A0J1IHW0-F1
#
_entry.id   AF-A0A0J1IHW0-F1
#
_cell.length_a   1.000
_cell.length_b   1.000
_cell.length_c   1.000
_cell.angle_alpha   90.00
_cell.angle_beta   90.00
_cell.angle_gamma   90.00
#
_symmetry.space_group_name_H-M   'P 1'
#
loop_
_entity.id
_entity.type
_entity.pdbx_description
1 polymer ?
#
loop_
_entity_poly.entity_id
_entity_poly.type
_entity_poly.pdbx_seq_one_letter_code
_entity_poly.pdbx_strand_id
1 'polypeptide(L)'
;MNTINIRTLNVNWFRKKISDPYYDQKDCDIDAYTNIVKNIKDFLKSKVNSVVFLQEVPYKMKQDREWVECDYHKKLIKDFPRDKYEIAENISNYITRCTIAIFKKGTFNKAKNYKPCNNRTIGLTLDNDITLLGVHMPTKFKKDDQNDYMWSELIEYSSNMVREKRKLIIVGDFNSYIGCLDGNTEGRFIELCRVAKDIVSDDTPTYIGQTPIDHIFLNFDSKQDYEVYIEEDWNWSDHKFLQVKLNY
;
A
#
# COMPACT_ATOMS: atom_id res chain seq x y z
N MET A 1 -12.71 9.28 -21.94
CA MET A 1 -11.84 8.23 -21.37
C MET A 1 -11.52 8.71 -19.97
N ASN A 2 -11.88 7.93 -18.94
CA ASN A 2 -11.56 8.31 -17.57
C ASN A 2 -10.20 7.71 -17.21
N THR A 3 -9.46 8.37 -16.32
CA THR A 3 -8.13 7.92 -15.90
C THR A 3 -8.09 7.85 -14.39
N ILE A 4 -7.43 6.82 -13.83
CA ILE A 4 -7.04 6.75 -12.41
C ILE A 4 -5.52 6.83 -12.32
N ASN A 5 -5.01 7.58 -11.36
CA ASN A 5 -3.59 7.66 -11.08
C ASN A 5 -3.33 7.12 -9.68
N ILE A 6 -2.54 6.06 -9.56
CA ILE A 6 -2.28 5.39 -8.29
C ILE A 6 -0.78 5.42 -8.06
N ARG A 7 -0.37 5.74 -6.84
CA ARG A 7 1.01 5.54 -6.39
C ARG A 7 1.00 4.70 -5.12
N THR A 8 2.00 3.84 -4.94
CA THR A 8 2.22 3.14 -3.68
C THR A 8 3.68 3.17 -3.27
N LEU A 9 3.91 3.18 -1.96
CA LEU A 9 5.24 3.14 -1.37
C LEU A 9 5.13 2.62 0.07
N ASN A 10 5.88 1.56 0.38
CA ASN A 10 6.18 1.24 1.77
C ASN A 10 7.22 2.26 2.27
N VAL A 11 6.79 3.13 3.19
CA VAL A 11 7.62 4.28 3.62
C VAL A 11 8.62 3.93 4.70
N ASN A 12 8.45 2.77 5.37
CA ASN A 12 9.34 2.26 6.41
C ASN A 12 9.81 3.32 7.45
N TRP A 13 8.96 4.30 7.77
CA TRP A 13 9.27 5.46 8.64
C TRP A 13 9.54 5.11 10.13
N PHE A 14 9.71 3.83 10.46
CA PHE A 14 9.81 3.31 11.83
C PHE A 14 11.10 2.57 12.18
N ARG A 15 12.14 2.59 11.36
CA ARG A 15 13.46 2.09 11.79
C ARG A 15 14.11 2.99 12.86
N LYS A 16 13.73 2.82 14.14
CA LYS A 16 14.57 3.19 15.28
C LYS A 16 15.23 1.96 15.90
N LYS A 17 16.58 1.98 15.95
CA LYS A 17 17.48 1.25 16.88
C LYS A 17 16.93 -0.07 17.42
N ILE A 18 16.75 -1.07 16.57
CA ILE A 18 17.03 -2.44 17.02
C ILE A 18 18.55 -2.57 16.94
N SER A 19 19.16 -3.19 17.93
CA SER A 19 20.61 -3.49 18.01
C SER A 19 21.01 -4.52 16.94
N ASP A 20 20.69 -4.26 15.68
CA ASP A 20 21.07 -5.06 14.54
C ASP A 20 22.21 -4.32 13.80
N PRO A 21 23.45 -4.81 13.85
CA PRO A 21 24.64 -4.11 13.33
C PRO A 21 24.68 -3.94 11.81
N TYR A 22 23.64 -4.39 11.08
CA TYR A 22 23.59 -4.38 9.61
C TYR A 22 22.68 -3.29 8.99
N TYR A 23 22.02 -2.41 9.76
CA TYR A 23 21.05 -1.43 9.23
C TYR A 23 21.34 0.02 9.65
N ASP A 24 21.37 0.94 8.67
CA ASP A 24 21.84 2.34 8.80
C ASP A 24 20.71 3.33 9.23
N GLN A 25 21.07 4.41 9.91
CA GLN A 25 20.18 5.32 10.67
C GLN A 25 19.29 6.28 9.83
N LYS A 26 19.29 6.18 8.50
CA LYS A 26 18.80 7.26 7.60
C LYS A 26 17.31 7.17 7.20
N ASP A 27 16.61 6.08 7.47
CA ASP A 27 15.22 5.86 7.01
C ASP A 27 14.14 6.50 7.93
N CYS A 28 14.54 7.13 9.03
CA CYS A 28 13.66 7.88 9.95
C CYS A 28 13.96 9.40 9.95
N ASP A 29 14.58 9.87 8.87
CA ASP A 29 15.01 11.25 8.68
C ASP A 29 13.81 12.17 8.37
N ILE A 30 13.81 13.35 8.98
CA ILE A 30 12.83 14.40 8.70
C ILE A 30 12.91 14.86 7.23
N ASP A 31 14.08 14.76 6.61
CA ASP A 31 14.28 15.07 5.21
C ASP A 31 13.61 14.03 4.31
N ALA A 32 13.72 12.73 4.63
CA ALA A 32 13.01 11.66 3.94
C ALA A 32 11.48 11.87 4.02
N TYR A 33 10.96 12.12 5.23
CA TYR A 33 9.55 12.47 5.43
C TYR A 33 9.14 13.67 4.56
N THR A 34 9.92 14.76 4.60
CA THR A 34 9.59 16.01 3.91
C THR A 34 9.59 15.83 2.40
N ASN A 35 10.56 15.07 1.86
CA ASN A 35 10.65 14.76 0.45
C ASN A 35 9.48 13.89 -0.03
N ILE A 36 9.14 12.84 0.71
CA ILE A 36 7.97 11.99 0.41
C ILE A 36 6.69 12.82 0.42
N VAL A 37 6.44 13.61 1.47
CA VAL A 37 5.23 14.44 1.57
C VAL A 37 5.14 15.45 0.43
N LYS A 38 6.24 16.12 0.06
CA LYS A 38 6.28 17.03 -1.08
C LYS A 38 5.94 16.30 -2.38
N ASN A 39 6.58 15.16 -2.63
CA ASN A 39 6.37 14.34 -3.81
C ASN A 39 4.90 13.85 -3.93
N ILE A 40 4.29 13.44 -2.82
CA ILE A 40 2.86 13.07 -2.76
C ILE A 40 1.98 14.26 -3.10
N LYS A 41 2.24 15.44 -2.50
CA LYS A 41 1.47 16.66 -2.78
C LYS A 41 1.54 17.03 -4.27
N ASP A 42 2.71 16.94 -4.88
CA ASP A 42 2.92 17.27 -6.30
C ASP A 42 2.20 16.28 -7.22
N PHE A 43 2.25 14.99 -6.90
CA PHE A 43 1.48 13.96 -7.61
C PHE A 43 -0.03 14.20 -7.52
N LEU A 44 -0.56 14.38 -6.30
CA LEU A 44 -1.98 14.60 -6.09
C LEU A 44 -2.46 15.90 -6.75
N LYS A 45 -1.63 16.95 -6.80
CA LYS A 45 -1.97 18.21 -7.49
C LYS A 45 -2.01 18.05 -9.01
N SER A 46 -1.01 17.38 -9.58
CA SER A 46 -0.80 17.27 -11.03
C SER A 46 -1.67 16.23 -11.73
N LYS A 47 -2.27 15.30 -10.98
CA LYS A 47 -3.09 14.21 -11.52
C LYS A 47 -4.56 14.33 -11.10
N VAL A 48 -5.44 13.80 -11.95
CA VAL A 48 -6.87 13.61 -11.68
C VAL A 48 -7.10 12.20 -11.14
N ASN A 49 -8.18 12.01 -10.37
CA ASN A 49 -8.53 10.72 -9.76
C ASN A 49 -7.31 10.03 -9.16
N SER A 50 -6.56 10.79 -8.36
CA SER A 50 -5.24 10.41 -7.88
C SER A 50 -5.28 9.98 -6.42
N VAL A 51 -4.67 8.83 -6.11
CA VAL A 51 -4.52 8.32 -4.75
C VAL A 51 -3.11 7.81 -4.52
N VAL A 52 -2.60 8.02 -3.32
CA VAL A 52 -1.35 7.42 -2.86
C VAL A 52 -1.65 6.45 -1.72
N PHE A 53 -1.24 5.19 -1.84
CA PHE A 53 -1.24 4.22 -0.76
C PHE A 53 0.14 4.19 -0.10
N LEU A 54 0.19 4.28 1.22
CA LEU A 54 1.44 4.18 1.97
C LEU A 54 1.33 3.02 2.97
N GLN A 55 2.29 2.12 2.92
CA GLN A 55 2.44 1.03 3.90
C GLN A 55 3.43 1.43 4.99
N GLU A 56 3.29 0.82 6.17
CA GLU A 56 4.16 1.09 7.34
C GLU A 56 4.16 2.54 7.85
N VAL A 57 3.06 3.27 7.65
CA VAL A 57 2.92 4.62 8.21
C VAL A 57 2.80 4.53 9.74
N PRO A 58 3.58 5.31 10.49
CA PRO A 58 3.55 5.31 11.93
C PRO A 58 2.27 5.91 12.47
N TYR A 59 1.67 5.27 13.46
CA TYR A 59 0.44 5.71 14.12
C TYR A 59 0.65 5.93 15.63
N LYS A 60 1.08 4.91 16.37
CA LYS A 60 1.37 5.02 17.82
C LYS A 60 2.78 4.57 18.16
N MET A 61 3.33 5.17 19.21
CA MET A 61 4.59 4.79 19.83
C MET A 61 4.45 4.71 21.34
N LYS A 62 5.31 3.91 21.97
CA LYS A 62 5.38 3.83 23.42
C LYS A 62 6.23 4.98 23.95
N GLN A 63 5.65 5.81 24.80
CA GLN A 63 6.34 6.84 25.56
C GLN A 63 6.14 6.53 27.04
N ASP A 64 7.23 6.24 27.74
CA ASP A 64 7.20 5.70 29.09
C ASP A 64 6.33 4.43 29.21
N ARG A 65 5.21 4.50 29.95
CA ARG A 65 4.25 3.40 30.14
C ARG A 65 2.98 3.55 29.29
N GLU A 66 2.91 4.57 28.44
CA GLU A 66 1.71 4.93 27.69
C GLU A 66 1.90 4.80 26.18
N TRP A 67 0.80 4.50 25.48
CA TRP A 67 0.75 4.50 24.02
C TRP A 67 0.23 5.84 23.54
N VAL A 68 1.10 6.63 22.94
CA VAL A 68 0.79 7.97 22.43
C VAL A 68 0.84 7.98 20.90
N GLU A 69 0.10 8.89 20.28
CA GLU A 69 0.15 9.11 18.83
C GLU A 69 1.55 9.61 18.41
N CYS A 70 2.08 9.04 17.34
CA CYS A 70 3.39 9.37 16.78
C CYS A 70 3.39 10.78 16.16
N ASP A 71 4.47 11.53 16.35
CA ASP A 71 4.57 12.89 15.83
C ASP A 71 4.58 12.96 14.30
N TYR A 72 5.11 11.94 13.61
CA TYR A 72 5.02 11.84 12.15
C TYR A 72 3.58 11.66 11.68
N HIS A 73 2.76 10.91 12.42
CA HIS A 73 1.32 10.80 12.15
C HIS A 73 0.65 12.17 12.28
N LYS A 74 0.86 12.85 13.42
CA LYS A 74 0.31 14.20 13.66
C LYS A 74 0.76 15.18 12.58
N LYS A 75 2.02 15.11 12.17
CA LYS A 75 2.57 15.97 11.11
C LYS A 75 1.91 15.65 9.77
N LEU A 76 1.70 14.38 9.44
CA LEU A 76 1.00 13.97 8.21
C LEU A 76 -0.42 14.53 8.17
N ILE A 77 -1.18 14.44 9.25
CA ILE A 77 -2.53 15.02 9.34
C ILE A 77 -2.50 16.55 9.15
N LYS A 78 -1.47 17.24 9.66
CA LYS A 78 -1.30 18.70 9.46
C LYS A 78 -0.91 19.02 8.01
N ASP A 79 -0.06 18.21 7.40
CA ASP A 79 0.45 18.41 6.06
C ASP A 79 -0.62 18.17 4.98
N PHE A 80 -1.62 17.34 5.26
CA PHE A 80 -2.77 17.07 4.41
C PHE A 80 -4.08 17.53 5.07
N PRO A 81 -4.39 18.85 5.03
CA PRO A 81 -5.51 19.40 5.77
C PRO A 81 -6.85 18.89 5.22
N ARG A 82 -7.77 18.57 6.15
CA ARG A 82 -9.04 17.85 5.91
C ARG A 82 -10.08 18.61 5.08
N ASP A 83 -9.86 19.90 4.83
CA ASP A 83 -10.66 20.70 3.91
C ASP A 83 -10.30 20.39 2.44
N LYS A 84 -9.07 19.96 2.17
CA LYS A 84 -8.54 19.72 0.81
C LYS A 84 -8.26 18.25 0.52
N TYR A 85 -7.90 17.49 1.53
CA TYR A 85 -7.47 16.09 1.39
C TYR A 85 -8.25 15.18 2.32
N GLU A 86 -8.23 13.89 2.00
CA GLU A 86 -8.67 12.82 2.86
C GLU A 86 -7.52 11.84 3.10
N ILE A 87 -7.42 11.37 4.34
CA ILE A 87 -6.55 10.26 4.73
C ILE A 87 -7.47 9.14 5.21
N ALA A 88 -7.50 8.05 4.45
CA ALA A 88 -8.25 6.86 4.78
C ALA A 88 -7.34 5.83 5.44
N GLU A 89 -7.70 5.44 6.64
CA GLU A 89 -6.93 4.50 7.48
C GLU A 89 -7.88 3.61 8.29
N ASN A 90 -7.38 2.43 8.68
CA ASN A 90 -8.04 1.47 9.55
C ASN A 90 -7.24 1.35 10.86
N ILE A 91 -7.58 2.21 11.84
CA ILE A 91 -6.85 2.35 13.10
C ILE A 91 -7.67 1.87 14.31
N SER A 92 -6.97 1.45 15.35
CA SER A 92 -7.51 0.97 16.64
C SER A 92 -6.50 1.27 17.75
N ASN A 93 -6.86 1.02 19.01
CA ASN A 93 -6.04 1.42 20.15
C ASN A 93 -4.67 0.74 20.25
N TYR A 94 -4.50 -0.43 19.63
CA TYR A 94 -3.32 -1.30 19.79
C TYR A 94 -2.37 -1.31 18.59
N ILE A 95 -2.66 -0.49 17.58
CA ILE A 95 -1.90 -0.48 16.33
C ILE A 95 -0.75 0.51 16.43
N THR A 96 0.45 0.08 16.03
CA THR A 96 1.64 0.92 15.99
C THR A 96 1.86 1.54 14.62
N ARG A 97 1.64 0.77 13.55
CA ARG A 97 1.81 1.17 12.13
C ARG A 97 0.59 0.77 11.31
N CYS A 98 0.31 1.46 10.21
CA CYS A 98 -0.85 1.15 9.38
C CYS A 98 -0.58 1.40 7.89
N THR A 99 -1.45 0.82 7.06
CA THR A 99 -1.57 1.19 5.65
C THR A 99 -2.62 2.27 5.53
N ILE A 100 -2.30 3.35 4.83
CA ILE A 100 -3.20 4.48 4.61
C ILE A 100 -3.37 4.77 3.12
N ALA A 101 -4.41 5.52 2.79
CA ALA A 101 -4.57 6.13 1.48
C ALA A 101 -4.75 7.64 1.60
N ILE A 102 -4.04 8.41 0.77
CA ILE A 102 -4.10 9.88 0.74
C ILE A 102 -4.60 10.32 -0.64
N PHE A 103 -5.64 11.14 -0.66
CA PHE A 103 -6.25 11.62 -1.90
C PHE A 103 -6.92 12.99 -1.73
N LYS A 104 -7.25 13.66 -2.85
CA LYS A 104 -8.03 14.91 -2.83
C LYS A 104 -9.45 14.64 -2.33
N LYS A 105 -9.95 15.50 -1.45
CA LYS A 105 -11.29 15.36 -0.87
C LYS A 105 -12.38 15.21 -1.93
N GLY A 106 -13.31 14.28 -1.71
CA GLY A 106 -14.42 14.01 -2.63
C GLY A 106 -14.05 13.22 -3.90
N THR A 107 -12.81 12.74 -4.03
CA THR A 107 -12.38 11.93 -5.18
C THR A 107 -12.75 10.44 -5.01
N PHE A 108 -12.53 9.90 -3.82
CA PHE A 108 -12.80 8.49 -3.50
C PHE A 108 -13.66 8.38 -2.25
N ASN A 109 -14.39 7.28 -2.11
CA ASN A 109 -15.12 6.93 -0.90
C ASN A 109 -14.51 5.68 -0.26
N LYS A 110 -14.48 5.59 1.08
CA LYS A 110 -14.12 4.32 1.75
C LYS A 110 -15.06 3.19 1.30
N ALA A 111 -14.49 2.06 0.91
CA ALA A 111 -15.25 0.89 0.47
C ALA A 111 -16.00 0.29 1.67
N LYS A 112 -17.34 0.32 1.63
CA LYS A 112 -18.19 -0.20 2.73
C LYS A 112 -18.20 -1.73 2.83
N ASN A 113 -18.00 -2.39 1.68
CA ASN A 113 -18.11 -3.85 1.54
C ASN A 113 -16.75 -4.56 1.67
N TYR A 114 -15.66 -3.81 1.80
CA TYR A 114 -14.35 -4.35 2.14
C TYR A 114 -14.10 -4.03 3.61
N LYS A 115 -14.32 -5.02 4.48
CA LYS A 115 -14.06 -4.92 5.92
C LYS A 115 -12.82 -5.74 6.23
N PRO A 116 -11.61 -5.18 6.07
CA PRO A 116 -10.45 -5.92 6.48
C PRO A 116 -10.44 -6.04 8.00
N CYS A 117 -10.10 -7.22 8.49
CA CYS A 117 -9.96 -7.48 9.93
C CYS A 117 -8.68 -6.87 10.52
N ASN A 118 -8.01 -5.94 9.83
CA ASN A 118 -6.71 -5.39 10.24
C ASN A 118 -6.43 -3.97 9.70
N ASN A 119 -5.31 -3.42 10.17
CA ASN A 119 -4.76 -2.10 9.86
C ASN A 119 -3.78 -2.08 8.67
N ARG A 120 -3.58 -3.22 8.02
CA ARG A 120 -2.60 -3.40 6.95
C ARG A 120 -3.24 -3.32 5.56
N THR A 121 -4.56 -3.22 5.48
CA THR A 121 -5.24 -2.96 4.21
C THR A 121 -6.28 -1.85 4.33
N ILE A 122 -6.55 -1.18 3.22
CA ILE A 122 -7.53 -0.12 3.11
C ILE A 122 -8.29 -0.26 1.79
N GLY A 123 -9.61 -0.13 1.84
CA GLY A 123 -10.47 -0.20 0.65
C GLY A 123 -11.08 1.15 0.32
N LEU A 124 -11.01 1.52 -0.96
CA LEU A 124 -11.64 2.71 -1.53
C LEU A 124 -12.52 2.33 -2.73
N THR A 125 -13.39 3.24 -3.12
CA THR A 125 -14.22 3.15 -4.31
C THR A 125 -14.17 4.46 -5.09
N LEU A 126 -14.06 4.35 -6.41
CA LEU A 126 -14.21 5.45 -7.36
C LEU A 126 -15.55 5.28 -8.08
N ASP A 127 -16.42 6.29 -8.00
CA ASP A 127 -17.76 6.31 -8.61
C ASP A 127 -18.65 5.09 -8.29
N ASN A 128 -18.35 4.36 -7.22
CA ASN A 128 -18.91 3.04 -6.88
C ASN A 128 -18.72 1.94 -7.96
N ASP A 129 -17.99 2.21 -9.04
CA ASP A 129 -17.71 1.26 -10.14
C ASP A 129 -16.41 0.48 -9.90
N ILE A 130 -15.36 1.18 -9.45
CA ILE A 130 -14.02 0.60 -9.29
C ILE A 130 -13.66 0.58 -7.80
N THR A 131 -13.34 -0.60 -7.29
CA THR A 131 -12.76 -0.77 -5.95
C THR A 131 -11.24 -0.73 -6.05
N LEU A 132 -10.61 0.02 -5.15
CA LEU A 132 -9.15 0.05 -5.00
C LEU A 132 -8.80 -0.46 -3.60
N LEU A 133 -7.84 -1.38 -3.53
CA LEU A 133 -7.31 -1.91 -2.27
C LEU A 133 -5.84 -1.54 -2.14
N GLY A 134 -5.49 -0.81 -1.09
CA GLY A 134 -4.11 -0.66 -0.64
C GLY A 134 -3.77 -1.76 0.35
N VAL A 135 -2.69 -2.51 0.13
CA VAL A 135 -2.32 -3.66 0.97
C VAL A 135 -0.89 -3.60 1.49
N HIS A 136 -0.67 -4.27 2.62
CA HIS A 136 0.64 -4.63 3.17
C HIS A 136 0.53 -6.08 3.67
N MET A 137 0.91 -7.05 2.85
CA MET A 137 0.65 -8.47 3.11
C MET A 137 1.69 -9.09 4.04
N PRO A 138 1.33 -10.07 4.89
CA PRO A 138 2.29 -10.76 5.75
C PRO A 138 3.15 -11.76 4.97
N THR A 139 4.32 -12.06 5.54
CA THR A 139 5.20 -13.16 5.15
C THR A 139 5.57 -14.00 6.37
N LYS A 140 6.23 -15.15 6.18
CA LYS A 140 6.72 -16.06 7.24
C LYS A 140 5.63 -16.49 8.21
N PHE A 141 4.45 -16.76 7.68
CA PHE A 141 3.29 -17.19 8.45
C PHE A 141 3.08 -18.70 8.38
N LYS A 142 2.30 -19.23 9.32
CA LYS A 142 1.86 -20.63 9.29
C LYS A 142 0.51 -20.71 8.59
N LYS A 143 0.28 -21.80 7.87
CA LYS A 143 -1.04 -22.10 7.31
C LYS A 143 -2.11 -22.05 8.41
N ASP A 144 -3.26 -21.48 8.08
CA ASP A 144 -4.42 -21.30 8.96
C ASP A 144 -4.17 -20.40 10.18
N ASP A 145 -3.12 -19.58 10.19
CA ASP A 145 -2.94 -18.51 11.17
C ASP A 145 -3.58 -17.18 10.70
N GLN A 146 -3.55 -16.15 11.56
CA GLN A 146 -4.14 -14.84 11.25
C GLN A 146 -3.54 -14.16 10.00
N ASN A 147 -2.26 -14.40 9.73
CA ASN A 147 -1.58 -13.85 8.56
C ASN A 147 -1.96 -14.62 7.28
N ASP A 148 -2.12 -15.93 7.37
CA ASP A 148 -2.66 -16.75 6.27
C ASP A 148 -4.11 -16.39 5.96
N TYR A 149 -4.93 -16.14 6.99
CA TYR A 149 -6.30 -15.69 6.81
C TYR A 149 -6.37 -14.33 6.11
N MET A 150 -5.43 -13.42 6.38
CA MET A 150 -5.37 -12.14 5.67
C MET A 150 -5.15 -12.32 4.16
N TRP A 151 -4.29 -13.26 3.74
CA TRP A 151 -4.16 -13.64 2.33
C TRP A 151 -5.44 -14.26 1.78
N SER A 152 -6.02 -15.20 2.53
CA SER A 152 -7.24 -15.91 2.13
C SER A 152 -8.42 -14.94 1.93
N GLU A 153 -8.60 -13.97 2.82
CA GLU A 153 -9.62 -12.92 2.72
C GLU A 153 -9.43 -12.07 1.46
N LEU A 154 -8.19 -11.69 1.13
CA LEU A 154 -7.90 -10.92 -0.08
C LEU A 154 -8.24 -11.72 -1.35
N ILE A 155 -7.85 -12.99 -1.40
CA ILE A 155 -8.08 -13.88 -2.54
C ILE A 155 -9.58 -14.17 -2.71
N GLU A 156 -10.29 -14.45 -1.62
CA GLU A 156 -11.75 -14.65 -1.63
C GLU A 156 -12.46 -13.39 -2.12
N TYR A 157 -12.10 -12.23 -1.57
CA TYR A 157 -12.68 -10.96 -2.01
C TYR A 157 -12.44 -10.71 -3.50
N SER A 158 -11.22 -10.94 -3.98
CA SER A 158 -10.86 -10.78 -5.39
C SER A 158 -11.65 -11.73 -6.29
N SER A 159 -11.80 -12.98 -5.85
CA SER A 159 -12.62 -13.99 -6.53
C SER A 159 -14.10 -13.57 -6.61
N ASN A 160 -14.64 -13.02 -5.52
CA ASN A 160 -16.02 -12.52 -5.47
C ASN A 160 -16.21 -11.37 -6.47
N MET A 161 -15.27 -10.43 -6.51
CA MET A 161 -15.30 -9.29 -7.46
C MET A 161 -15.29 -9.78 -8.92
N VAL A 162 -14.49 -10.80 -9.25
CA VAL A 162 -14.51 -11.43 -10.58
C VAL A 162 -15.88 -12.04 -10.90
N ARG A 163 -16.45 -12.84 -9.98
CA ARG A 163 -17.77 -13.47 -10.19
C ARG A 163 -18.89 -12.45 -10.35
N GLU A 164 -18.83 -11.35 -9.60
CA GLU A 164 -19.78 -10.24 -9.67
C GLU A 164 -19.53 -9.28 -10.84
N LYS A 165 -18.49 -9.52 -11.66
CA LYS A 165 -18.06 -8.64 -12.76
C LYS A 165 -17.77 -7.20 -12.32
N ARG A 166 -17.25 -7.04 -11.09
CA ARG A 166 -16.87 -5.75 -10.52
C ARG A 166 -15.38 -5.50 -10.69
N LYS A 167 -15.02 -4.26 -11.00
CA LYS A 167 -13.63 -3.86 -11.22
C LYS A 167 -12.88 -3.70 -9.90
N LEU A 168 -11.71 -4.31 -9.82
CA LEU A 168 -10.82 -4.32 -8.66
C LEU A 168 -9.40 -3.98 -9.09
N ILE A 169 -8.79 -3.07 -8.33
CA ILE A 169 -7.37 -2.76 -8.37
C ILE A 169 -6.80 -3.05 -6.97
N ILE A 170 -5.72 -3.81 -6.89
CA ILE A 170 -5.03 -4.11 -5.63
C ILE A 170 -3.60 -3.63 -5.78
N VAL A 171 -3.09 -2.90 -4.80
CA VAL A 171 -1.78 -2.24 -4.91
C VAL A 171 -1.11 -2.19 -3.54
N GLY A 172 0.20 -2.39 -3.51
CA GLY A 172 0.99 -2.21 -2.30
C GLY A 172 2.11 -3.21 -2.17
N ASP A 173 2.54 -3.39 -0.93
CA ASP A 173 3.59 -4.33 -0.55
C ASP A 173 2.95 -5.70 -0.30
N PHE A 174 3.21 -6.65 -1.19
CA PHE A 174 2.73 -8.02 -1.09
C PHE A 174 3.71 -8.91 -0.33
N ASN A 175 4.91 -8.44 0.02
CA ASN A 175 6.00 -9.27 0.52
C ASN A 175 6.21 -10.55 -0.32
N SER A 176 5.93 -10.48 -1.63
CA SER A 176 5.98 -11.60 -2.57
C SER A 176 7.42 -12.00 -2.89
N TYR A 177 7.54 -13.13 -3.59
CA TYR A 177 8.75 -13.86 -3.98
C TYR A 177 10.01 -13.02 -4.34
N ILE A 178 11.23 -13.58 -4.15
CA ILE A 178 12.52 -12.90 -4.45
C ILE A 178 13.48 -12.78 -3.24
N GLY A 179 12.96 -12.75 -2.01
CA GLY A 179 13.84 -12.61 -0.82
C GLY A 179 13.21 -12.86 0.53
N CYS A 180 11.98 -13.36 0.54
CA CYS A 180 11.46 -14.14 1.65
C CYS A 180 11.32 -15.58 1.16
N LEU A 181 12.24 -16.46 1.56
CA LEU A 181 12.27 -17.90 1.25
C LEU A 181 11.10 -18.67 1.91
N ASP A 182 9.86 -18.19 1.70
CA ASP A 182 8.66 -18.66 2.39
C ASP A 182 7.63 -19.20 1.38
N GLY A 183 7.56 -20.53 1.27
CA GLY A 183 6.66 -21.20 0.31
C GLY A 183 5.17 -20.96 0.57
N ASN A 184 4.77 -20.55 1.78
CA ASN A 184 3.38 -20.19 2.07
C ASN A 184 3.01 -18.86 1.40
N THR A 185 3.87 -17.85 1.50
CA THR A 185 3.69 -16.56 0.84
C THR A 185 3.65 -16.72 -0.68
N GLU A 186 4.57 -17.49 -1.25
CA GLU A 186 4.58 -17.80 -2.69
C GLU A 186 3.28 -18.48 -3.14
N GLY A 187 2.82 -19.49 -2.40
CA GLY A 187 1.56 -20.17 -2.68
C GLY A 187 0.36 -19.21 -2.73
N ARG A 188 0.24 -18.30 -1.76
CA ARG A 188 -0.85 -17.31 -1.71
C ARG A 188 -0.75 -16.26 -2.81
N PHE A 189 0.46 -15.83 -3.15
CA PHE A 189 0.68 -14.93 -4.27
C PHE A 189 0.24 -15.57 -5.59
N ILE A 190 0.65 -16.82 -5.86
CA ILE A 190 0.22 -17.58 -7.04
C ILE A 190 -1.31 -17.76 -7.08
N GLU A 191 -1.94 -18.02 -5.94
CA GLU A 191 -3.41 -18.10 -5.85
C GLU A 191 -4.08 -16.78 -6.24
N LEU A 192 -3.53 -15.63 -5.82
CA LEU A 192 -4.02 -14.32 -6.22
C LEU A 192 -3.85 -14.08 -7.74
N CYS A 193 -2.72 -14.47 -8.31
CA CYS A 193 -2.45 -14.36 -9.76
C CYS A 193 -3.47 -15.13 -10.63
N ARG A 194 -4.18 -16.12 -10.07
CA ARG A 194 -5.24 -16.85 -10.79
C ARG A 194 -6.53 -16.05 -10.96
N VAL A 195 -6.73 -15.02 -10.14
CA VAL A 195 -7.98 -14.23 -10.11
C VAL A 195 -7.77 -12.74 -10.36
N ALA A 196 -6.52 -12.27 -10.37
CA ALA A 196 -6.15 -10.93 -10.79
C ALA A 196 -4.83 -10.97 -11.55
N LYS A 197 -4.72 -10.13 -12.57
CA LYS A 197 -3.51 -9.97 -13.39
C LYS A 197 -2.57 -8.99 -12.71
N ASP A 198 -1.35 -9.44 -12.45
CA ASP A 198 -0.25 -8.54 -12.10
C ASP A 198 0.21 -7.76 -13.34
N ILE A 199 0.43 -6.46 -13.16
CA ILE A 199 0.93 -5.57 -14.21
C ILE A 199 2.33 -5.01 -13.91
N VAL A 200 2.93 -5.42 -12.79
CA VAL A 200 4.33 -5.16 -12.46
C VAL A 200 5.15 -6.38 -12.90
N SER A 201 6.34 -6.16 -13.46
CA SER A 201 7.21 -7.24 -13.91
C SER A 201 7.94 -7.88 -12.72
N ASP A 202 7.92 -9.21 -12.65
CA ASP A 202 8.68 -10.01 -11.68
C ASP A 202 10.20 -9.84 -11.82
N ASP A 203 10.69 -9.30 -12.93
CA ASP A 203 12.11 -9.05 -13.16
C ASP A 203 12.56 -7.68 -12.64
N THR A 204 11.65 -6.86 -12.09
CA THR A 204 11.97 -5.51 -11.60
C THR A 204 12.00 -5.47 -10.07
N PRO A 205 13.18 -5.39 -9.45
CA PRO A 205 13.29 -5.21 -8.02
C PRO A 205 12.60 -3.94 -7.54
N THR A 206 11.72 -4.09 -6.56
CA THR A 206 11.06 -2.98 -5.86
C THR A 206 11.61 -2.78 -4.46
N TYR A 207 12.27 -3.78 -3.88
CA TYR A 207 12.95 -3.71 -2.59
C TYR A 207 14.48 -3.82 -2.71
N ILE A 208 15.21 -3.15 -1.82
CA ILE A 208 16.68 -3.05 -1.84
C ILE A 208 17.38 -4.43 -1.80
N GLY A 209 16.70 -5.43 -1.22
CA GLY A 209 17.10 -6.84 -1.23
C GLY A 209 17.09 -7.50 -2.61
N GLN A 210 16.85 -6.74 -3.69
CA GLN A 210 16.78 -7.19 -5.09
C GLN A 210 15.57 -8.07 -5.39
N THR A 211 14.40 -7.68 -4.87
CA THR A 211 13.18 -8.51 -4.93
C THR A 211 11.97 -7.72 -5.39
N PRO A 212 11.10 -8.31 -6.23
CA PRO A 212 9.80 -7.73 -6.59
C PRO A 212 8.79 -8.05 -5.48
N ILE A 213 8.62 -7.17 -4.49
CA ILE A 213 7.65 -7.39 -3.40
C ILE A 213 6.48 -6.41 -3.44
N ASP A 214 6.65 -5.26 -4.07
CA ASP A 214 5.58 -4.31 -4.35
C ASP A 214 4.96 -4.61 -5.73
N HIS A 215 3.63 -4.70 -5.80
CA HIS A 215 2.90 -5.07 -7.03
C HIS A 215 1.62 -4.28 -7.24
N ILE A 216 1.06 -4.40 -8.44
CA ILE A 216 -0.24 -3.85 -8.83
C ILE A 216 -1.03 -4.92 -9.57
N PHE A 217 -2.20 -5.28 -9.06
CA PHE A 217 -3.10 -6.27 -9.63
C PHE A 217 -4.39 -5.64 -10.16
N LEU A 218 -4.87 -6.16 -11.29
CA LEU A 218 -6.15 -5.81 -11.91
C LEU A 218 -6.99 -7.07 -12.12
N ASN A 219 -8.27 -7.08 -11.72
CA ASN A 219 -9.17 -8.21 -12.01
C ASN A 219 -9.97 -8.07 -13.32
N PHE A 220 -9.73 -7.00 -14.08
CA PHE A 220 -10.46 -6.67 -15.28
C PHE A 220 -9.48 -6.33 -16.40
N ASP A 221 -9.94 -6.53 -17.64
CA ASP A 221 -9.18 -6.12 -18.82
C ASP A 221 -9.29 -4.60 -18.97
N SER A 222 -8.31 -3.89 -18.42
CA SER A 222 -8.02 -2.54 -18.89
C SER A 222 -7.48 -2.69 -20.29
N LYS A 223 -8.30 -2.41 -21.31
CA LYS A 223 -7.90 -2.51 -22.72
C LYS A 223 -6.62 -1.69 -22.97
N GLN A 224 -5.47 -2.33 -22.80
CA GLN A 224 -4.06 -1.97 -23.04
C GLN A 224 -3.52 -0.58 -22.63
N ASP A 225 -4.34 0.36 -22.18
CA ASP A 225 -3.88 1.71 -21.83
C ASP A 225 -3.60 1.86 -20.33
N TYR A 226 -2.55 1.19 -19.87
CA TYR A 226 -1.92 1.51 -18.59
C TYR A 226 -0.43 1.77 -18.76
N GLU A 227 0.07 2.72 -17.97
CA GLU A 227 1.49 3.04 -17.87
C GLU A 227 1.93 2.76 -16.44
N VAL A 228 2.79 1.76 -16.25
CA VAL A 228 3.47 1.51 -14.97
C VAL A 228 4.80 2.26 -14.98
N TYR A 229 5.05 3.00 -13.92
CA TYR A 229 6.32 3.63 -13.62
C TYR A 229 6.83 3.08 -12.30
N ILE A 230 8.11 2.70 -12.26
CA ILE A 230 8.81 2.22 -11.09
C ILE A 230 9.97 3.18 -10.86
N GLU A 231 10.16 3.61 -9.61
CA GLU A 231 11.30 4.45 -9.26
C GLU A 231 12.63 3.79 -9.66
N GLU A 232 13.53 4.56 -10.25
CA GLU A 232 14.82 4.04 -10.72
C GLU A 232 15.73 3.64 -9.55
N ASP A 233 15.76 4.47 -8.50
CA ASP A 233 16.63 4.32 -7.33
C ASP A 233 15.83 4.32 -6.02
N TRP A 234 16.39 3.76 -4.95
CA TRP A 234 15.81 3.75 -3.61
C TRP A 234 16.05 5.09 -2.88
N ASN A 235 15.46 6.18 -3.38
CA ASN A 235 15.78 7.52 -2.87
C ASN A 235 15.13 7.84 -1.52
N TRP A 236 13.99 7.20 -1.22
CA TRP A 236 13.11 7.62 -0.13
C TRP A 236 12.79 6.53 0.89
N SER A 237 13.04 5.27 0.55
CA SER A 237 12.78 4.09 1.36
C SER A 237 13.65 2.94 0.83
N ASP A 238 13.77 1.84 1.58
CA ASP A 238 14.27 0.56 1.05
C ASP A 238 13.30 -0.08 0.05
N HIS A 239 12.15 0.56 -0.20
CA HIS A 239 11.24 0.29 -1.30
C HIS A 239 11.24 1.41 -2.33
N LYS A 240 11.13 1.04 -3.60
CA LYS A 240 10.84 1.93 -4.72
C LYS A 240 9.36 2.24 -4.75
N PHE A 241 8.99 3.49 -5.04
CA PHE A 241 7.57 3.73 -5.30
C PHE A 241 7.16 3.14 -6.65
N LEU A 242 5.93 2.63 -6.69
CA LEU A 242 5.25 2.23 -7.92
C LEU A 242 4.18 3.25 -8.24
N GLN A 243 4.01 3.55 -9.52
CA GLN A 243 2.93 4.36 -10.02
C GLN A 243 2.26 3.66 -11.19
N VAL A 244 0.94 3.70 -11.25
CA VAL A 244 0.18 3.35 -12.44
C VAL A 244 -0.74 4.49 -12.84
N LYS A 245 -0.78 4.77 -14.14
CA LYS A 245 -1.83 5.53 -14.79
C LYS A 245 -2.68 4.52 -15.56
N LEU A 246 -3.97 4.46 -15.26
CA LEU A 246 -4.90 3.47 -15.83
C LEU A 246 -6.07 4.18 -16.51
N ASN A 247 -6.29 3.89 -17.79
CA ASN A 247 -7.49 4.35 -18.51
C ASN A 247 -8.61 3.30 -18.43
N TYR A 248 -9.84 3.76 -18.20
CA TYR A 248 -11.04 2.92 -18.02
C TYR A 248 -12.32 3.54 -18.57
#